data_AF-A0A6J1JQ34-F1
#
_entry.id   AF-A0A6J1JQ34-F1
#
_cell.length_a   1.000
_cell.length_b   1.000
_cell.length_c   1.000
_cell.angle_alpha   90.00
_cell.angle_beta   90.00
_cell.angle_gamma   90.00
#
_symmetry.space_group_name_H-M   'P 1'
#
loop_
_entity.id
_entity.type
_entity.pdbx_description
1 polymer ?
#
loop_
_entity_poly.entity_id
_entity_poly.type
_entity_poly.pdbx_seq_one_letter_code
_entity_poly.pdbx_strand_id
1 'polypeptide(L)'
;MVALLVISLLFSLRPQRVSSTLPLQSLNQGSKDSATESAPKQDWNDAREVHCSRDRSRAAWKIIEEYLMPFVDKKKHKICTECRLHPDNDMFRDQEQHKTHLDFNDWKCGYCRKRSYEEKYLYQHFDNRHYDLLNVSRSKCMADLCGALHCDHVMDSVSQKSKCNPAAAARNKDMSEALADSCFPINEGASASHLHEFFLHQFCDAHTCSRKPKPFSRGRQRNANETTKC
;
A
#
# COMPACT_ATOMS: atom_id res chain seq x y z
N MET A 1 1.71 40.19 -54.61
CA MET A 1 3.17 40.36 -54.66
C MET A 1 3.63 41.00 -53.36
N VAL A 2 4.50 40.27 -52.64
CA VAL A 2 5.46 40.69 -51.62
C VAL A 2 4.97 41.62 -50.48
N ALA A 3 4.83 41.04 -49.29
CA ALA A 3 5.02 41.76 -48.03
C ALA A 3 6.04 40.98 -47.19
N LEU A 4 7.16 41.65 -46.94
CA LEU A 4 8.25 41.26 -46.04
C LEU A 4 7.76 41.26 -44.59
N LEU A 5 8.36 40.42 -43.74
CA LEU A 5 8.96 40.78 -42.44
C LEU A 5 9.46 39.50 -41.73
N VAL A 6 10.79 39.35 -41.69
CA VAL A 6 11.52 38.34 -40.91
C VAL A 6 12.08 39.06 -39.68
N ILE A 7 11.70 38.64 -38.48
CA ILE A 7 12.31 39.11 -37.23
C ILE A 7 12.87 37.90 -36.50
N SER A 8 14.17 37.69 -36.67
CA SER A 8 15.01 36.81 -35.85
C SER A 8 15.41 37.55 -34.58
N LEU A 9 14.95 37.10 -33.42
CA LEU A 9 15.43 37.56 -32.12
C LEU A 9 16.48 36.58 -31.57
N LEU A 10 17.74 36.98 -31.73
CA LEU A 10 18.89 36.39 -31.05
C LEU A 10 19.00 37.01 -29.65
N PHE A 11 18.58 36.27 -28.61
CA PHE A 11 18.94 36.62 -27.23
C PHE A 11 20.18 35.82 -26.81
N SER A 12 21.32 36.51 -26.81
CA SER A 12 22.56 36.03 -26.20
C SER A 12 22.48 36.24 -24.69
N LEU A 13 22.29 35.17 -23.91
CA LEU A 13 22.52 35.19 -22.47
C LEU A 13 23.58 34.15 -22.11
N ARG A 14 24.73 34.67 -21.67
CA ARG A 14 25.88 33.91 -21.15
C ARG A 14 25.49 33.19 -19.86
N PRO A 15 25.83 31.90 -19.66
CA PRO A 15 25.75 31.29 -18.35
C PRO A 15 26.98 31.68 -17.51
N GLN A 16 26.77 32.45 -16.44
CA GLN A 16 27.77 32.59 -15.38
C GLN A 16 27.81 31.29 -14.57
N ARG A 17 28.92 30.55 -14.68
CA ARG A 17 29.32 29.53 -13.70
C ARG A 17 29.73 30.24 -12.42
N VAL A 18 29.02 30.01 -11.33
CA VAL A 18 29.54 30.25 -9.98
C VAL A 18 29.90 28.88 -9.40
N SER A 19 31.21 28.59 -9.42
CA SER A 19 31.80 27.57 -8.56
C SER A 19 31.95 28.15 -7.16
N SER A 20 31.57 27.39 -6.15
CA SER A 20 31.99 27.65 -4.79
C SER A 20 32.44 26.33 -4.19
N THR A 21 33.75 26.20 -4.06
CA THR A 21 34.47 25.08 -3.45
C THR A 21 34.92 25.47 -2.05
N LEU A 22 34.65 24.55 -1.11
CA LEU A 22 35.43 24.21 0.11
C LEU A 22 35.30 25.11 1.36
N PRO A 23 35.60 24.60 2.59
CA PRO A 23 36.19 23.29 2.92
C PRO A 23 35.47 22.45 4.00
N LEU A 24 35.71 21.14 3.90
CA LEU A 24 35.63 20.15 4.96
C LEU A 24 36.71 20.44 6.02
N GLN A 25 36.34 20.55 7.29
CA GLN A 25 37.27 20.40 8.41
C GLN A 25 36.72 19.37 9.40
N SER A 26 37.42 18.25 9.45
CA SER A 26 37.39 17.26 10.52
C SER A 26 38.30 17.76 11.64
N LEU A 27 37.80 17.82 12.87
CA LEU A 27 38.65 17.62 14.05
C LEU A 27 37.88 16.82 15.09
N ASN A 28 38.48 15.69 15.44
CA ASN A 28 38.04 14.72 16.42
C ASN A 28 38.73 15.04 17.75
N GLN A 29 38.02 15.08 18.88
CA GLN A 29 38.51 14.71 20.22
C GLN A 29 37.39 14.85 21.26
N GLY A 30 37.13 13.77 22.00
CA GLY A 30 36.18 13.76 23.11
C GLY A 30 36.84 14.04 24.46
N SER A 31 36.02 14.33 25.47
CA SER A 31 36.02 13.68 26.79
C SER A 31 35.06 14.40 27.77
N LYS A 32 34.26 13.58 28.47
CA LYS A 32 33.71 13.73 29.83
C LYS A 32 32.57 14.72 30.13
N ASP A 33 31.41 14.09 30.36
CA ASP A 33 30.59 14.14 31.59
C ASP A 33 30.27 15.51 32.18
N SER A 34 29.04 15.98 31.94
CA SER A 34 28.26 16.65 32.98
C SER A 34 26.77 16.55 32.66
N ALA A 35 26.05 15.86 33.54
CA ALA A 35 24.60 15.72 33.51
C ALA A 35 23.93 17.10 33.58
N THR A 36 23.12 17.42 32.58
CA THR A 36 22.10 18.46 32.66
C THR A 36 20.84 17.86 32.05
N GLU A 37 19.87 17.52 32.90
CA GLU A 37 18.52 17.12 32.51
C GLU A 37 17.93 18.19 31.60
N SER A 38 18.01 17.93 30.30
CA SER A 38 17.44 18.76 29.26
C SER A 38 16.10 18.14 28.90
N ALA A 39 15.03 18.74 29.40
CA ALA A 39 13.66 18.40 29.03
C ALA A 39 13.54 18.25 27.50
N PRO A 40 12.85 17.23 26.96
CA PRO A 40 12.70 17.08 25.53
C PRO A 40 11.96 18.29 24.99
N LYS A 41 12.65 19.13 24.21
CA LYS A 41 12.00 20.07 23.32
C LYS A 41 11.28 19.20 22.28
N GLN A 42 9.98 18.97 22.50
CA GLN A 42 9.12 18.43 21.45
C GLN A 42 9.13 19.45 20.32
N ASP A 43 9.92 19.13 19.31
CA ASP A 43 9.89 19.79 18.02
C ASP A 43 8.54 19.43 17.39
N TRP A 44 7.60 20.38 17.41
CA TRP A 44 6.28 20.26 16.78
C TRP A 44 6.35 20.35 15.23
N ASN A 45 7.53 20.08 14.65
CA ASN A 45 7.75 19.84 13.22
C ASN A 45 7.92 18.36 12.87
N ASP A 46 7.55 17.43 13.77
CA ASP A 46 7.33 16.04 13.38
C ASP A 46 6.04 15.93 12.53
N ALA A 47 6.21 16.25 11.26
CA ALA A 47 5.18 16.28 10.25
C ALA A 47 4.62 14.87 10.01
N ARG A 48 3.67 14.43 10.85
CA ARG A 48 2.80 13.23 10.69
C ARG A 48 3.40 12.18 9.74
N GLU A 49 4.53 11.58 10.08
CA GLU A 49 5.12 10.61 9.17
C GLU A 49 4.19 9.40 9.04
N VAL A 50 3.72 9.10 7.83
CA VAL A 50 2.88 7.92 7.58
C VAL A 50 3.80 6.70 7.50
N HIS A 51 3.88 5.95 8.60
CA HIS A 51 4.59 4.67 8.64
C HIS A 51 3.75 3.54 8.03
N CYS A 52 3.39 3.64 6.76
CA CYS A 52 2.67 2.61 6.03
C CYS A 52 3.34 2.29 4.68
N SER A 53 3.77 1.05 4.49
CA SER A 53 4.37 0.62 3.22
C SER A 53 3.30 0.52 2.12
N ARG A 54 3.33 1.46 1.17
CA ARG A 54 2.37 1.53 0.06
C ARG A 54 2.34 0.25 -0.79
N ASP A 55 3.50 -0.26 -1.18
CA ASP A 55 3.58 -1.48 -2.00
C ASP A 55 3.00 -2.71 -1.29
N ARG A 56 3.30 -2.87 0.02
CA ARG A 56 2.71 -3.94 0.82
C ARG A 56 1.20 -3.74 1.02
N SER A 57 0.74 -2.51 1.20
CA SER A 57 -0.69 -2.15 1.27
C SER A 57 -1.42 -2.55 -0.01
N ARG A 58 -0.84 -2.25 -1.17
CA ARG A 58 -1.35 -2.65 -2.49
C ARG A 58 -1.38 -4.16 -2.66
N ALA A 59 -0.36 -4.87 -2.21
CA ALA A 59 -0.33 -6.33 -2.23
C ALA A 59 -1.45 -6.94 -1.37
N ALA A 60 -1.64 -6.42 -0.14
CA ALA A 60 -2.70 -6.84 0.76
C ALA A 60 -4.08 -6.61 0.13
N TRP A 61 -4.32 -5.41 -0.42
CA TRP A 61 -5.58 -5.09 -1.08
C TRP A 61 -5.85 -5.99 -2.28
N LYS A 62 -4.85 -6.21 -3.14
CA LYS A 62 -4.96 -7.11 -4.29
C LYS A 62 -5.38 -8.52 -3.87
N ILE A 63 -4.81 -9.04 -2.79
CA ILE A 63 -5.22 -10.34 -2.24
C ILE A 63 -6.70 -10.34 -1.83
N ILE A 64 -7.17 -9.30 -1.13
CA ILE A 64 -8.58 -9.18 -0.74
C ILE A 64 -9.49 -9.12 -1.97
N GLU A 65 -9.17 -8.27 -2.93
CA GLU A 65 -9.93 -8.10 -4.15
C GLU A 65 -9.99 -9.38 -4.99
N GLU A 66 -8.90 -10.13 -5.08
CA GLU A 66 -8.86 -11.36 -5.87
C GLU A 66 -9.49 -12.55 -5.13
N TYR A 67 -9.17 -12.74 -3.85
CA TYR A 67 -9.48 -13.98 -3.14
C TYR A 67 -10.65 -13.89 -2.16
N LEU A 68 -11.08 -12.70 -1.75
CA LEU A 68 -12.17 -12.52 -0.79
C LEU A 68 -13.41 -11.88 -1.42
N MET A 69 -13.27 -10.72 -2.05
CA MET A 69 -14.39 -9.91 -2.54
C MET A 69 -15.35 -10.67 -3.47
N PRO A 70 -14.92 -11.54 -4.40
CA PRO A 70 -15.84 -12.30 -5.25
C PRO A 70 -16.84 -13.16 -4.47
N PHE A 71 -16.45 -13.65 -3.29
CA PHE A 71 -17.30 -14.46 -2.42
C PHE A 71 -18.21 -13.58 -1.56
N VAL A 72 -17.71 -12.45 -1.07
CA VAL A 72 -18.49 -11.44 -0.33
C VAL A 72 -19.62 -10.92 -1.20
N ASP A 73 -19.31 -10.54 -2.45
CA ASP A 73 -20.25 -10.02 -3.43
C ASP A 73 -21.30 -11.09 -3.81
N LYS A 74 -20.86 -12.32 -4.07
CA LYS A 74 -21.76 -13.45 -4.37
C LYS A 74 -22.74 -13.74 -3.23
N LYS A 75 -22.29 -13.59 -1.97
CA LYS A 75 -23.13 -13.76 -0.77
C LYS A 75 -23.93 -12.50 -0.42
N LYS A 76 -23.77 -11.41 -1.18
CA LYS A 76 -24.37 -10.08 -0.94
C LYS A 76 -24.16 -9.60 0.50
N HIS A 77 -23.03 -9.96 1.09
CA HIS A 77 -22.70 -9.61 2.46
C HIS A 77 -22.07 -8.22 2.49
N LYS A 78 -22.40 -7.43 3.51
CA LYS A 78 -21.80 -6.12 3.75
C LYS A 78 -20.78 -6.26 4.86
N ILE A 79 -19.52 -5.97 4.55
CA ILE A 79 -18.47 -5.89 5.56
C ILE A 79 -18.79 -4.69 6.46
N CYS A 80 -18.65 -4.85 7.77
CA CYS A 80 -18.91 -3.79 8.74
C CYS A 80 -17.83 -2.69 8.68
N THR A 81 -18.18 -1.43 8.98
CA THR A 81 -17.23 -0.30 8.95
C THR A 81 -16.12 -0.42 9.99
N GLU A 82 -16.34 -1.21 11.03
CA GLU A 82 -15.39 -1.50 12.11
C GLU A 82 -14.36 -2.55 11.70
N CYS A 83 -14.65 -3.35 10.68
CA CYS A 83 -13.74 -4.37 10.17
C CYS A 83 -12.53 -3.73 9.47
N ARG A 84 -11.33 -4.23 9.77
CA ARG A 84 -10.07 -3.72 9.18
C ARG A 84 -9.96 -3.95 7.67
N LEU A 85 -10.72 -4.90 7.13
CA LEU A 85 -10.80 -5.19 5.69
C LEU A 85 -11.85 -4.34 4.96
N HIS A 86 -12.58 -3.47 5.67
CA HIS A 86 -13.54 -2.59 5.03
C HIS A 86 -12.83 -1.67 4.02
N PRO A 87 -13.33 -1.52 2.78
CA PRO A 87 -12.68 -0.70 1.76
C PRO A 87 -12.38 0.74 2.20
N ASP A 88 -13.31 1.37 2.92
CA ASP A 88 -13.16 2.77 3.37
C ASP A 88 -12.11 2.93 4.47
N ASN A 89 -11.66 1.82 5.07
CA ASN A 89 -10.61 1.85 6.08
C ASN A 89 -9.21 1.78 5.47
N ASP A 90 -9.03 1.42 4.19
CA ASP A 90 -7.71 1.40 3.58
C ASP A 90 -7.20 2.82 3.33
N MET A 91 -6.08 3.15 3.99
CA MET A 91 -5.43 4.46 3.95
C MET A 91 -5.12 4.95 2.54
N PHE A 92 -4.70 4.05 1.64
CA PHE A 92 -4.30 4.44 0.29
C PHE A 92 -5.41 4.20 -0.74
N ARG A 93 -6.57 3.68 -0.32
CA ARG A 93 -7.68 3.29 -1.21
C ARG A 93 -8.07 4.36 -2.20
N ASP A 94 -8.30 5.57 -1.70
CA ASP A 94 -8.73 6.70 -2.53
C ASP A 94 -7.67 7.03 -3.58
N GLN A 95 -6.39 7.12 -3.20
CA GLN A 95 -5.29 7.40 -4.13
C GLN A 95 -5.12 6.30 -5.18
N GLU A 96 -5.25 5.03 -4.79
CA GLU A 96 -5.20 3.91 -5.72
C GLU A 96 -6.38 3.91 -6.71
N GLN A 97 -7.57 4.32 -6.28
CA GLN A 97 -8.73 4.51 -7.16
C GLN A 97 -8.58 5.71 -8.11
N HIS A 98 -7.75 6.69 -7.73
CA HIS A 98 -7.42 7.86 -8.52
C HIS A 98 -6.12 7.70 -9.32
N LYS A 99 -5.73 6.48 -9.70
CA LYS A 99 -4.71 6.25 -10.73
C LYS A 99 -5.34 5.78 -12.03
N THR A 100 -4.77 6.22 -13.14
CA THR A 100 -5.18 5.75 -14.47
C THR A 100 -3.95 5.31 -15.24
N HIS A 101 -3.90 4.04 -15.65
CA HIS A 101 -2.90 3.52 -16.58
C HIS A 101 -3.46 3.63 -18.00
N LEU A 102 -2.91 4.55 -18.79
CA LEU A 102 -3.39 4.84 -20.15
C LEU A 102 -2.65 4.00 -21.19
N ASP A 103 -1.34 3.84 -21.02
CA ASP A 103 -0.44 3.04 -21.87
C ASP A 103 0.77 2.59 -21.04
N PHE A 104 1.60 1.68 -21.56
CA PHE A 104 2.75 1.05 -20.87
C PHE A 104 3.62 2.02 -20.06
N ASN A 105 3.74 3.26 -20.56
CA ASN A 105 4.57 4.33 -20.00
C ASN A 105 3.78 5.60 -19.68
N ASP A 106 2.47 5.49 -19.44
CA ASP A 106 1.61 6.66 -19.24
C ASP A 106 0.66 6.44 -18.07
N TRP A 107 1.10 6.89 -16.91
CA TRP A 107 0.37 6.87 -15.65
C TRP A 107 -0.14 8.27 -15.31
N LYS A 108 -1.43 8.40 -15.07
CA LYS A 108 -2.08 9.68 -14.82
C LYS A 108 -2.69 9.75 -13.43
N CYS A 109 -2.43 10.87 -12.75
CA CYS A 109 -3.07 11.25 -11.49
C CYS A 109 -4.52 11.68 -11.73
N GLY A 110 -5.47 11.06 -11.03
CA GLY A 110 -6.89 11.37 -11.10
C GLY A 110 -7.25 12.75 -10.53
N TYR A 111 -6.52 13.22 -9.53
CA TYR A 111 -6.79 14.51 -8.86
C TYR A 111 -6.40 15.72 -9.71
N CYS A 112 -5.17 15.76 -10.22
CA CYS A 112 -4.62 16.92 -10.93
C CYS A 112 -4.23 16.66 -12.39
N ARG A 113 -4.46 15.44 -12.89
CA ARG A 113 -4.18 15.02 -14.28
C ARG A 113 -2.70 14.99 -14.67
N LYS A 114 -1.77 15.16 -13.71
CA LYS A 114 -0.33 15.00 -13.97
C LYS A 114 -0.01 13.61 -14.48
N ARG A 115 0.80 13.53 -15.54
CA ARG A 115 1.28 12.30 -16.14
C ARG A 115 2.67 11.94 -15.61
N SER A 116 2.94 10.65 -15.54
CA SER A 116 4.19 10.04 -15.09
C SER A 116 4.52 8.87 -16.01
N TYR A 117 5.81 8.66 -16.26
CA TYR A 117 6.25 7.60 -17.15
C TYR A 117 6.14 6.20 -16.53
N GLU A 118 6.31 6.09 -15.20
CA GLU A 118 6.18 4.85 -14.43
C GLU A 118 5.25 5.04 -13.24
N GLU A 119 4.62 3.95 -12.80
CA GLU A 119 3.71 3.93 -11.65
C GLU A 119 4.38 4.47 -10.37
N LYS A 120 5.67 4.14 -10.15
CA LYS A 120 6.45 4.62 -9.00
C LYS A 120 6.51 6.15 -8.90
N TYR A 121 6.59 6.84 -10.03
CA TYR A 121 6.64 8.31 -10.05
C TYR A 121 5.26 8.92 -9.80
N LEU A 122 4.18 8.20 -10.14
CA LEU A 122 2.83 8.60 -9.77
C LEU A 122 2.62 8.49 -8.25
N TYR A 123 3.12 7.43 -7.62
CA TYR A 123 3.07 7.29 -6.16
C TYR A 123 3.87 8.36 -5.45
N GLN A 124 5.12 8.60 -5.88
CA GLN A 124 5.91 9.70 -5.35
C GLN A 124 5.20 11.06 -5.51
N HIS A 125 4.46 11.23 -6.61
CA HIS A 125 3.65 12.41 -6.82
C HIS A 125 2.48 12.51 -5.81
N PHE A 126 1.81 11.41 -5.47
CA PHE A 126 0.79 11.40 -4.41
C PHE A 126 1.39 11.80 -3.07
N ASP A 127 2.52 11.21 -2.68
CA ASP A 127 3.18 11.49 -1.41
C ASP A 127 3.64 12.96 -1.31
N ASN A 128 4.04 13.57 -2.43
CA ASN A 128 4.51 14.95 -2.44
C ASN A 128 3.41 16.00 -2.58
N ARG A 129 2.26 15.67 -3.19
CA ARG A 129 1.27 16.67 -3.66
C ARG A 129 -0.16 16.43 -3.20
N HIS A 130 -0.46 15.21 -2.75
CA HIS A 130 -1.80 14.76 -2.36
C HIS A 130 -1.77 13.99 -1.04
N TYR A 131 -0.73 14.18 -0.24
CA TYR A 131 -0.59 13.58 1.09
C TYR A 131 -1.70 14.07 2.03
N ASP A 132 -2.11 15.33 1.90
CA ASP A 132 -3.18 15.98 2.65
C ASP A 132 -4.56 15.32 2.45
N LEU A 133 -4.74 14.57 1.37
CA LEU A 133 -5.97 13.82 1.10
C LEU A 133 -6.05 12.50 1.89
N LEU A 134 -4.97 12.08 2.55
CA LEU A 134 -4.97 10.88 3.39
C LEU A 134 -5.72 11.12 4.70
N ASN A 135 -6.67 10.25 5.04
CA ASN A 135 -7.32 10.27 6.34
C ASN A 135 -6.52 9.48 7.38
N VAL A 136 -5.32 9.98 7.72
CA VAL A 136 -4.39 9.32 8.66
C VAL A 136 -5.02 9.01 10.02
N SER A 137 -6.03 9.77 10.45
CA SER A 137 -6.69 9.59 11.75
C SER A 137 -7.66 8.40 11.83
N ARG A 138 -8.35 8.07 10.74
CA ARG A 138 -9.39 7.03 10.72
C ARG A 138 -8.95 5.80 9.94
N SER A 139 -8.21 6.00 8.86
CA SER A 139 -7.76 4.91 8.00
C SER A 139 -6.72 4.04 8.69
N LYS A 140 -6.61 2.81 8.20
CA LYS A 140 -5.72 1.76 8.67
C LYS A 140 -4.73 1.44 7.57
N CYS A 141 -3.50 1.14 7.97
CA CYS A 141 -2.49 0.66 7.03
C CYS A 141 -2.79 -0.82 6.68
N MET A 142 -3.11 -1.09 5.41
CA MET A 142 -3.38 -2.46 4.97
C MET A 142 -2.12 -3.34 5.01
N ALA A 143 -0.93 -2.73 4.92
CA ALA A 143 0.35 -3.44 5.02
C ALA A 143 0.54 -4.15 6.37
N ASP A 144 -0.09 -3.64 7.45
CA ASP A 144 -0.06 -4.28 8.77
C ASP A 144 -0.73 -5.67 8.77
N LEU A 145 -1.62 -5.91 7.80
CA LEU A 145 -2.31 -7.19 7.64
C LEU A 145 -1.53 -8.19 6.80
N CYS A 146 -0.37 -7.81 6.26
CA CYS A 146 0.34 -8.66 5.31
C CYS A 146 0.80 -10.00 5.87
N GLY A 147 1.10 -10.06 7.18
CA GLY A 147 1.39 -11.32 7.86
C GLY A 147 0.20 -12.28 7.79
N ALA A 148 -1.00 -11.79 8.12
CA ALA A 148 -2.24 -12.56 8.08
C ALA A 148 -2.70 -12.91 6.65
N LEU A 149 -2.48 -12.00 5.70
CA LEU A 149 -2.97 -12.12 4.33
C LEU A 149 -2.00 -12.77 3.34
N HIS A 150 -0.78 -13.15 3.77
CA HIS A 150 0.25 -13.74 2.89
C HIS A 150 0.69 -12.81 1.73
N CYS A 151 0.89 -11.51 1.97
CA CYS A 151 1.31 -10.56 0.92
C CYS A 151 2.54 -11.00 0.14
N ASP A 152 3.52 -11.60 0.81
CA ASP A 152 4.77 -12.04 0.19
C ASP A 152 4.53 -13.14 -0.88
N HIS A 153 3.32 -13.74 -0.93
CA HIS A 153 2.93 -14.69 -1.98
C HIS A 153 2.62 -14.03 -3.33
N VAL A 154 2.12 -12.80 -3.33
CA VAL A 154 1.75 -12.07 -4.56
C VAL A 154 2.74 -10.98 -4.93
N MET A 155 3.71 -10.70 -4.05
CA MET A 155 4.83 -9.82 -4.37
C MET A 155 5.92 -10.63 -5.05
N ASP A 156 6.50 -10.11 -6.13
CA ASP A 156 7.61 -10.70 -6.88
C ASP A 156 8.95 -10.77 -6.09
N SER A 157 8.89 -10.60 -4.77
CA SER A 157 10.03 -10.86 -3.90
C SER A 157 10.37 -12.34 -4.02
N VAL A 158 11.51 -12.64 -4.64
CA VAL A 158 12.11 -13.97 -4.67
C VAL A 158 12.03 -14.53 -3.25
N SER A 159 11.12 -15.48 -3.02
CA SER A 159 11.02 -16.17 -1.75
C SER A 159 12.30 -16.99 -1.59
N GLN A 160 13.34 -16.35 -1.06
CA GLN A 160 14.41 -17.07 -0.38
C GLN A 160 13.67 -17.95 0.62
N LYS A 161 13.66 -19.27 0.37
CA LYS A 161 12.93 -20.24 1.20
C LYS A 161 13.54 -20.19 2.60
N SER A 162 13.05 -19.27 3.41
CA SER A 162 13.47 -19.11 4.78
C SER A 162 12.86 -20.25 5.58
N LYS A 163 13.60 -20.71 6.59
CA LYS A 163 13.08 -21.70 7.52
C LYS A 163 11.84 -21.13 8.21
N CYS A 164 10.77 -21.92 8.29
CA CYS A 164 9.55 -21.48 8.98
C CYS A 164 9.87 -21.05 10.42
N ASN A 165 9.29 -19.91 10.83
CA ASN A 165 9.33 -19.44 12.21
C ASN A 165 7.98 -19.77 12.87
N PRO A 166 7.93 -20.72 13.82
CA PRO A 166 6.68 -21.13 14.47
C PRO A 166 5.97 -19.98 15.19
N ALA A 167 6.72 -19.08 15.83
CA ALA A 167 6.14 -17.95 16.53
C ALA A 167 5.52 -16.93 15.56
N ALA A 168 6.12 -16.72 14.39
CA ALA A 168 5.53 -15.86 13.36
C ALA A 168 4.28 -16.49 12.74
N ALA A 169 4.31 -17.80 12.47
CA ALA A 169 3.14 -18.53 11.97
C ALA A 169 1.97 -18.44 12.96
N ALA A 170 2.21 -18.69 14.26
CA ALA A 170 1.17 -18.56 15.28
C ALA A 170 0.57 -17.14 15.34
N ARG A 171 1.41 -16.10 15.42
CA ARG A 171 0.91 -14.70 15.45
C ARG A 171 0.11 -14.32 14.21
N ASN A 172 0.56 -14.74 13.02
CA ASN A 172 -0.16 -14.46 11.79
C ASN A 172 -1.49 -15.22 11.72
N LYS A 173 -1.52 -16.45 12.24
CA LYS A 173 -2.74 -17.24 12.39
C LYS A 173 -3.75 -16.52 13.29
N ASP A 174 -3.35 -16.16 14.50
CA ASP A 174 -4.22 -15.46 15.46
C ASP A 174 -4.76 -14.15 14.87
N MET A 175 -3.89 -13.40 14.18
CA MET A 175 -4.30 -12.17 13.49
C MET A 175 -5.31 -12.44 12.36
N SER A 176 -5.12 -13.51 11.58
CA SER A 176 -6.06 -13.88 10.51
C SER A 176 -7.41 -14.37 11.05
N GLU A 177 -7.42 -15.11 12.17
CA GLU A 177 -8.65 -15.55 12.83
C GLU A 177 -9.41 -14.36 13.42
N ALA A 178 -8.71 -13.41 14.07
CA ALA A 178 -9.33 -12.19 14.56
C ALA A 178 -9.97 -11.32 13.44
N LEU A 179 -9.40 -11.35 12.22
CA LEU A 179 -10.04 -10.74 11.06
C LEU A 179 -11.32 -11.47 10.67
N ALA A 180 -11.33 -12.81 10.67
CA ALA A 180 -12.53 -13.60 10.38
C ALA A 180 -13.64 -13.30 11.41
N ASP A 181 -13.29 -13.25 12.70
CA ASP A 181 -14.24 -12.96 13.79
C ASP A 181 -14.85 -11.56 13.67
N SER A 182 -14.02 -10.55 13.40
CA SER A 182 -14.48 -9.15 13.36
C SER A 182 -15.16 -8.76 12.05
N CYS A 183 -14.78 -9.38 10.93
CA CYS A 183 -15.32 -9.05 9.61
C CYS A 183 -16.49 -9.93 9.20
N PHE A 184 -16.56 -11.17 9.71
CA PHE A 184 -17.61 -12.13 9.39
C PHE A 184 -18.09 -12.87 10.66
N PRO A 185 -18.79 -12.21 11.58
CA PRO A 185 -19.25 -12.85 12.82
C PRO A 185 -20.26 -13.97 12.54
N ILE A 186 -20.03 -15.17 13.09
CA ILE A 186 -20.84 -16.38 12.83
C ILE A 186 -22.31 -16.19 13.23
N ASN A 187 -22.57 -15.36 14.25
CA ASN A 187 -23.91 -15.07 14.77
C ASN A 187 -24.71 -14.04 13.94
N GLU A 188 -24.12 -13.45 12.91
CA GLU A 188 -24.79 -12.45 12.03
C GLU A 188 -25.44 -13.09 10.79
N GLY A 189 -25.80 -14.38 10.90
CA GLY A 189 -26.59 -15.10 9.91
C GLY A 189 -25.76 -15.94 8.93
N ALA A 190 -26.47 -16.67 8.07
CA ALA A 190 -25.88 -17.72 7.23
C ALA A 190 -24.83 -17.19 6.23
N SER A 191 -24.97 -15.97 5.72
CA SER A 191 -23.96 -15.39 4.82
C SER A 191 -22.66 -15.09 5.56
N ALA A 192 -22.73 -14.50 6.77
CA ALA A 192 -21.57 -14.20 7.59
C ALA A 192 -20.86 -15.48 8.04
N SER A 193 -21.61 -16.46 8.56
CA SER A 193 -21.07 -17.77 8.94
C SER A 193 -20.37 -18.49 7.77
N HIS A 194 -20.94 -18.49 6.56
CA HIS A 194 -20.27 -19.09 5.41
C HIS A 194 -18.99 -18.35 5.00
N LEU A 195 -18.97 -17.02 5.08
CA LEU A 195 -17.79 -16.22 4.77
C LEU A 195 -16.70 -16.38 5.83
N HIS A 196 -17.09 -16.55 7.09
CA HIS A 196 -16.19 -16.87 8.19
C HIS A 196 -15.41 -18.16 7.91
N GLU A 197 -16.12 -19.27 7.68
CA GLU A 197 -15.53 -20.57 7.35
C GLU A 197 -14.67 -20.50 6.08
N PHE A 198 -15.14 -19.77 5.07
CA PHE A 198 -14.36 -19.53 3.85
C PHE A 198 -13.05 -18.80 4.16
N PHE A 199 -13.10 -17.75 4.98
CA PHE A 199 -11.93 -16.94 5.33
C PHE A 199 -10.90 -17.78 6.11
N LEU A 200 -11.34 -18.58 7.08
CA LEU A 200 -10.48 -19.49 7.82
C LEU A 200 -9.70 -20.43 6.88
N HIS A 201 -10.41 -21.09 5.96
CA HIS A 201 -9.77 -21.99 5.00
C HIS A 201 -8.86 -21.29 3.99
N GLN A 202 -9.24 -20.09 3.55
CA GLN A 202 -8.53 -19.38 2.49
C GLN A 202 -7.26 -18.67 2.99
N PHE A 203 -7.30 -18.14 4.22
CA PHE A 203 -6.25 -17.27 4.78
C PHE A 203 -5.55 -17.86 6.02
N CYS A 204 -6.29 -18.57 6.89
CA CYS A 204 -5.79 -18.95 8.22
C CYS A 204 -5.06 -20.31 8.22
N ASP A 205 -5.60 -21.32 7.54
CA ASP A 205 -5.07 -22.70 7.54
C ASP A 205 -3.61 -22.79 7.06
N ALA A 206 -3.18 -21.85 6.20
CA ALA A 206 -1.82 -21.79 5.67
C ALA A 206 -0.77 -21.32 6.69
N HIS A 207 -1.17 -20.79 7.84
CA HIS A 207 -0.27 -20.34 8.91
C HIS A 207 0.21 -21.50 9.79
N THR A 208 0.97 -22.42 9.19
CA THR A 208 1.56 -23.59 9.88
C THR A 208 2.97 -23.89 9.38
N CYS A 209 3.84 -24.36 10.28
CA CYS A 209 5.17 -24.85 9.90
C CYS A 209 5.18 -26.31 9.43
N SER A 210 4.05 -27.01 9.57
CA SER A 210 3.90 -28.37 9.04
C SER A 210 3.82 -28.33 7.51
N ARG A 211 4.32 -29.37 6.83
CA ARG A 211 4.19 -29.47 5.37
C ARG A 211 2.70 -29.64 5.01
N LYS A 212 2.13 -28.58 4.39
CA LYS A 212 0.75 -28.37 3.86
C LYS A 212 -0.13 -27.57 4.85
N PRO A 213 -0.86 -26.51 4.45
CA PRO A 213 -1.39 -26.11 3.12
C PRO A 213 -0.68 -24.92 2.43
N LYS A 214 -0.93 -24.71 1.13
CA LYS A 214 -0.52 -23.49 0.41
C LYS A 214 -1.58 -22.41 0.60
N PRO A 215 -1.20 -21.13 0.78
CA PRO A 215 -2.17 -20.05 0.75
C PRO A 215 -2.95 -20.06 -0.57
N PHE A 216 -4.23 -19.68 -0.50
CA PHE A 216 -5.12 -19.58 -1.65
C PHE A 216 -5.38 -20.87 -2.44
N SER A 217 -5.36 -22.02 -1.76
CA SER A 217 -5.54 -23.34 -2.39
C SER A 217 -6.86 -23.53 -3.16
N ARG A 218 -7.94 -22.82 -2.80
CA ARG A 218 -9.23 -22.87 -3.51
C ARG A 218 -9.29 -21.94 -4.73
N GLY A 219 -8.18 -21.30 -5.08
CA GLY A 219 -8.02 -20.45 -6.26
C GLY A 219 -8.80 -19.14 -6.20
N ARG A 220 -8.52 -18.26 -7.16
CA ARG A 220 -9.34 -17.08 -7.44
C ARG A 220 -10.65 -17.56 -8.06
N GLN A 221 -11.80 -17.03 -7.64
CA GLN A 221 -13.03 -17.28 -8.38
C GLN A 221 -12.87 -16.64 -9.77
N ARG A 222 -12.84 -17.46 -10.83
CA ARG A 222 -12.83 -16.95 -12.19
C ARG A 222 -14.17 -16.27 -12.44
N ASN A 223 -14.14 -14.98 -12.79
CA ASN A 223 -15.31 -14.32 -13.33
C ASN A 223 -15.69 -15.05 -14.62
N ALA A 224 -16.81 -15.75 -14.62
CA ALA A 224 -17.41 -16.28 -15.84
C ALA A 224 -18.00 -15.11 -16.63
N ASN A 225 -17.13 -14.29 -17.22
CA ASN A 225 -17.48 -13.36 -18.29
C ASN A 225 -16.80 -13.86 -19.56
N GLU A 226 -17.19 -15.06 -19.97
CA GLU A 226 -17.13 -15.46 -21.36
C GLU A 226 -18.53 -15.20 -21.92
N THR A 227 -18.58 -14.19 -22.79
CA THR A 227 -19.68 -13.79 -23.68
C THR A 227 -20.95 -14.64 -23.58
N THR A 228 -21.91 -14.20 -22.77
CA THR A 228 -23.32 -14.53 -23.02
C THR A 228 -24.07 -13.22 -23.14
N LYS A 229 -24.41 -12.89 -24.38
CA LYS A 229 -25.43 -11.91 -24.72
C LYS A 229 -26.71 -12.23 -23.92
N CYS A 230 -27.19 -11.26 -23.17
CA CYS A 230 -28.61 -10.95 -23.11
C CYS A 230 -28.75 -9.52 -23.63
#